data_AF-A0A962KLT2-F1
#
_entry.id   AF-A0A962KLT2-F1
#
_cell.length_a   1.000
_cell.length_b   1.000
_cell.length_c   1.000
_cell.angle_alpha   90.00
_cell.angle_beta   90.00
_cell.angle_gamma   90.00
#
_symmetry.space_group_name_H-M   'P 1'
#
loop_
_entity.id
_entity.type
_entity.pdbx_description
1 polymer ?
#
loop_
_entity_poly.entity_id
_entity_poly.type
_entity_poly.pdbx_seq_one_letter_code
_entity_poly.pdbx_strand_id
1 'polypeptide(L)'
;MSAGDLQLTHIALVGARMAAFGPYGFTDRNQLALRRVAPDTGDAPLASLAEPLLRKTLAAHLPVWVHNIIADPDFPQRHKLLMPLRRFEGELLDNKRDPVVACVLSAGFRNQTLDPLHLPQAMPLRQRCALLMHIGVWQEAYRTLEAAVIDLLALHLNEVARWVERCRDPDHASIDIE
;
A
#
# COMPACT_ATOMS: atom_id res chain seq x y z
N MET A 1 -20.57 -4.92 -4.01
CA MET A 1 -19.73 -4.97 -2.79
C MET A 1 -18.99 -3.66 -2.70
N SER A 2 -19.27 -2.83 -1.69
CA SER A 2 -18.80 -1.44 -1.69
C SER A 2 -17.35 -1.35 -1.21
N ALA A 3 -16.62 -0.34 -1.71
CA ALA A 3 -15.27 0.03 -1.28
C ALA A 3 -15.16 0.44 0.22
N GLY A 4 -16.25 0.34 0.99
CA GLY A 4 -16.28 0.68 2.43
C GLY A 4 -15.50 -0.31 3.31
N ASP A 5 -15.27 -1.54 2.86
CA ASP A 5 -14.67 -2.62 3.67
C ASP A 5 -13.14 -2.50 3.88
N LEU A 6 -12.45 -1.59 3.18
CA LEU A 6 -10.98 -1.44 3.25
C LEU A 6 -10.54 0.01 3.46
N GLN A 7 -11.42 0.81 4.07
CA GLN A 7 -11.19 2.24 4.23
C GLN A 7 -9.98 2.51 5.13
N LEU A 8 -9.82 1.79 6.26
CA LEU A 8 -8.71 2.02 7.18
C LEU A 8 -7.38 1.54 6.59
N THR A 9 -7.39 0.44 5.84
CA THR A 9 -6.23 -0.08 5.11
C THR A 9 -5.74 0.95 4.09
N HIS A 10 -6.68 1.53 3.32
CA HIS A 10 -6.35 2.59 2.38
C HIS A 10 -5.84 3.85 3.09
N ILE A 11 -6.46 4.25 4.21
CA ILE A 11 -5.97 5.38 5.03
C ILE A 11 -4.54 5.11 5.54
N ALA A 12 -4.31 3.94 6.11
CA ALA A 12 -3.07 3.61 6.81
C ALA A 12 -1.89 3.38 5.86
N LEU A 13 -2.14 2.79 4.69
CA LEU A 13 -1.10 2.41 3.74
C LEU A 13 -0.99 3.31 2.51
N VAL A 14 -2.01 4.13 2.22
CA VAL A 14 -1.98 5.12 1.13
C VAL A 14 -1.92 6.51 1.74
N GLY A 15 -2.93 6.91 2.52
CA GLY A 15 -3.00 8.24 3.12
C GLY A 15 -1.79 8.58 4.00
N ALA A 16 -1.36 7.66 4.86
CA ALA A 16 -0.20 7.86 5.73
C ALA A 16 1.15 7.57 5.03
N ARG A 17 1.13 7.26 3.73
CA ARG A 17 2.30 6.94 2.90
C ARG A 17 2.27 7.71 1.57
N MET A 18 1.63 8.88 1.52
CA MET A 18 1.51 9.64 0.26
C MET A 18 2.85 9.96 -0.40
N ALA A 19 3.95 10.03 0.36
CA ALA A 19 5.30 10.14 -0.20
C ALA A 19 5.65 9.04 -1.24
N ALA A 20 5.10 7.82 -1.09
CA ALA A 20 5.28 6.74 -2.06
C ALA A 20 4.65 7.03 -3.43
N PHE A 21 3.70 7.97 -3.49
CA PHE A 21 2.99 8.35 -4.70
C PHE A 21 3.56 9.64 -5.35
N GLY A 22 4.44 10.36 -4.66
CA GLY A 22 5.06 11.58 -5.14
C GLY A 22 5.78 11.45 -6.50
N PRO A 23 6.56 10.37 -6.75
CA PRO A 23 7.20 10.14 -8.05
C PRO A 23 6.21 10.05 -9.23
N TYR A 24 4.95 9.69 -8.98
CA TYR A 24 3.90 9.60 -9.99
C TYR A 24 3.05 10.88 -10.09
N GLY A 25 3.44 11.95 -9.37
CA GLY A 25 2.79 13.26 -9.42
C GLY A 25 1.62 13.44 -8.45
N PHE A 26 1.39 12.50 -7.53
CA PHE A 26 0.30 12.62 -6.55
C PHE A 26 0.77 13.14 -5.21
N THR A 27 0.07 14.14 -4.69
CA THR A 27 0.34 14.76 -3.38
C THR A 27 -0.78 14.55 -2.38
N ASP A 28 -1.98 14.17 -2.84
CA ASP A 28 -3.16 13.93 -2.02
C ASP A 28 -3.94 12.71 -2.50
N ARG A 29 -4.55 11.98 -1.57
CA ARG A 29 -5.30 10.76 -1.86
C ARG A 29 -6.53 10.98 -2.75
N ASN A 30 -7.13 12.16 -2.72
CA ASN A 30 -8.26 12.49 -3.59
C ASN A 30 -7.86 12.49 -5.08
N GLN A 31 -6.59 12.76 -5.40
CA GLN A 31 -6.07 12.70 -6.76
C GLN A 31 -5.94 11.26 -7.28
N LEU A 32 -5.91 10.28 -6.37
CA LEU A 32 -5.87 8.85 -6.68
C LEU A 32 -7.26 8.26 -6.94
N ALA A 33 -8.34 9.03 -6.78
CA ALA A 33 -9.68 8.55 -7.03
C ALA A 33 -9.83 8.12 -8.50
N LEU A 34 -10.24 6.88 -8.72
CA LEU A 34 -10.43 6.28 -10.06
C LEU A 34 -9.17 6.33 -10.93
N ARG A 35 -8.00 6.29 -10.30
CA ARG A 35 -6.71 6.23 -11.00
C ARG A 35 -6.02 4.91 -10.69
N ARG A 36 -5.40 4.33 -11.72
CA ARG A 36 -4.37 3.30 -11.56
C ARG A 36 -3.02 3.99 -11.42
N VAL A 37 -2.14 3.38 -10.65
CA VAL A 37 -0.75 3.84 -10.51
C VAL A 37 0.16 2.67 -10.85
N ALA A 38 0.76 2.69 -12.04
CA ALA A 38 1.73 1.67 -12.42
C ALA A 38 3.02 1.87 -11.61
N PRO A 39 3.45 0.91 -10.77
CA PRO A 39 4.65 1.06 -9.98
C PRO A 39 5.90 1.10 -10.89
N ASP A 40 6.86 1.94 -10.48
CA ASP A 40 8.17 2.01 -11.11
C ASP A 40 9.02 0.81 -10.68
N THR A 41 8.98 -0.26 -11.47
CA THR A 41 9.75 -1.48 -11.23
C THR A 41 11.16 -1.43 -11.83
N GLY A 42 11.62 -0.26 -12.28
CA GLY A 42 12.86 -0.07 -13.02
C GLY A 42 12.77 -0.45 -14.50
N ASP A 43 13.94 -0.51 -15.15
CA ASP A 43 14.07 -0.71 -16.61
C ASP A 43 13.76 -2.14 -17.07
N ALA A 44 13.98 -3.13 -16.20
CA ALA A 44 13.74 -4.52 -16.53
C ALA A 44 12.26 -4.90 -16.31
N PRO A 45 11.65 -5.70 -17.20
CA PRO A 45 10.31 -6.25 -16.98
C PRO A 45 10.24 -6.99 -15.64
N LEU A 46 9.17 -6.79 -14.87
CA LEU A 46 8.99 -7.40 -13.55
C LEU A 46 9.15 -8.93 -13.58
N ALA A 47 8.66 -9.58 -14.64
CA ALA A 47 8.77 -11.02 -14.86
C ALA A 47 10.19 -11.54 -15.12
N SER A 48 11.15 -10.64 -15.39
CA SER A 48 12.55 -10.98 -15.67
C SER A 48 13.46 -10.86 -14.44
N LEU A 49 12.96 -10.31 -13.34
CA LEU A 49 13.74 -10.12 -12.11
C LEU A 49 13.99 -11.46 -11.40
N ALA A 50 15.19 -11.63 -10.85
CA ALA A 50 15.48 -12.75 -9.96
C ALA A 50 14.66 -12.66 -8.67
N GLU A 51 14.24 -13.80 -8.12
CA GLU A 51 13.32 -13.89 -6.98
C GLU A 51 13.65 -12.96 -5.79
N PRO A 52 14.91 -12.84 -5.29
CA PRO A 52 15.21 -11.93 -4.19
C PRO A 52 15.00 -10.46 -4.54
N LEU A 53 15.36 -10.08 -5.78
CA LEU A 53 15.18 -8.72 -6.27
C LEU A 53 13.70 -8.43 -6.54
N LEU A 54 12.97 -9.39 -7.12
CA LEU A 54 11.53 -9.29 -7.33
C LEU A 54 10.80 -8.99 -6.02
N ARG A 55 11.01 -9.81 -4.99
CA ARG A 55 10.36 -9.63 -3.68
C ARG A 55 10.69 -8.29 -3.05
N LYS A 56 11.95 -7.85 -3.15
CA LYS A 56 12.38 -6.54 -2.67
C LYS A 56 11.67 -5.40 -3.42
N THR A 57 11.57 -5.50 -4.75
CA THR A 57 10.85 -4.53 -5.58
C THR A 57 9.37 -4.51 -5.23
N LEU A 58 8.73 -5.67 -5.09
CA LEU A 58 7.32 -5.75 -4.68
C LEU A 58 7.08 -5.09 -3.31
N ALA A 59 7.93 -5.37 -2.32
CA ALA A 59 7.85 -4.77 -0.98
C ALA A 59 7.98 -3.24 -1.01
N ALA A 60 8.97 -2.72 -1.75
CA ALA A 60 9.24 -1.29 -1.85
C ALA A 60 8.03 -0.48 -2.37
N HIS A 61 7.17 -1.12 -3.17
CA HIS A 61 5.97 -0.51 -3.75
C HIS A 61 4.67 -0.95 -3.08
N LEU A 62 4.69 -1.54 -1.89
CA LEU A 62 3.49 -2.05 -1.21
C LEU A 62 2.33 -1.02 -1.14
N PRO A 63 2.53 0.27 -0.78
CA PRO A 63 1.47 1.28 -0.83
C PRO A 63 0.77 1.37 -2.20
N VAL A 64 1.55 1.35 -3.27
CA VAL A 64 1.06 1.44 -4.65
C VAL A 64 0.27 0.18 -5.02
N TRP A 65 0.77 -1.01 -4.66
CA TRP A 65 0.04 -2.25 -4.87
C TRP A 65 -1.30 -2.26 -4.14
N VAL A 66 -1.31 -1.91 -2.85
CA VAL A 66 -2.52 -1.85 -2.02
C VAL A 66 -3.54 -0.88 -2.63
N HIS A 67 -3.10 0.30 -3.07
CA HIS A 67 -3.97 1.26 -3.73
C HIS A 67 -4.68 0.65 -4.95
N ASN A 68 -3.92 0.05 -5.87
CA ASN A 68 -4.48 -0.53 -7.08
C ASN A 68 -5.39 -1.73 -6.80
N ILE A 69 -5.02 -2.61 -5.87
CA ILE A 69 -5.87 -3.75 -5.48
C ILE A 69 -7.22 -3.26 -4.95
N ILE A 70 -7.24 -2.17 -4.20
CA ILE A 70 -8.48 -1.60 -3.65
C ILE A 70 -9.29 -0.91 -4.77
N ALA A 71 -8.64 -0.05 -5.55
CA ALA A 71 -9.27 0.86 -6.49
C ALA A 71 -9.72 0.21 -7.80
N ASP A 72 -8.92 -0.72 -8.35
CA ASP A 72 -9.15 -1.32 -9.67
C ASP A 72 -9.86 -2.67 -9.55
N PRO A 73 -11.13 -2.81 -9.95
CA PRO A 73 -11.85 -4.08 -9.92
C PRO A 73 -11.18 -5.16 -10.77
N ASP A 74 -10.48 -4.75 -11.84
CA ASP A 74 -9.83 -5.64 -12.81
C ASP A 74 -8.39 -6.00 -12.41
N PHE A 75 -7.97 -5.64 -11.19
CA PHE A 75 -6.63 -5.99 -10.73
C PHE A 75 -6.45 -7.53 -10.72
N PRO A 76 -5.32 -8.05 -11.23
CA PRO A 76 -5.07 -9.50 -11.28
C PRO A 76 -5.25 -10.18 -9.93
N GLN A 77 -6.06 -11.23 -9.91
CA GLN A 77 -6.29 -12.04 -8.72
C GLN A 77 -6.78 -11.23 -7.50
N ARG A 78 -7.43 -10.08 -7.74
CA ARG A 78 -7.94 -9.18 -6.70
C ARG A 78 -8.69 -9.91 -5.60
N HIS A 79 -9.59 -10.81 -5.96
CA HIS A 79 -10.39 -11.58 -5.00
C HIS A 79 -9.54 -12.33 -3.95
N LYS A 80 -8.35 -12.83 -4.31
CA LYS A 80 -7.41 -13.46 -3.37
C LYS A 80 -6.69 -12.42 -2.51
N LEU A 81 -6.25 -11.32 -3.15
CA LEU A 81 -5.54 -10.22 -2.49
C LEU A 81 -6.42 -9.43 -1.52
N LEU A 82 -7.75 -9.43 -1.69
CA LEU A 82 -8.66 -8.81 -0.74
C LEU A 82 -8.64 -9.48 0.64
N MET A 83 -8.34 -10.78 0.73
CA MET A 83 -8.32 -11.49 2.03
C MET A 83 -7.24 -10.95 2.99
N PRO A 84 -5.95 -10.87 2.62
CA PRO A 84 -4.94 -10.30 3.50
C PRO A 84 -5.19 -8.82 3.82
N LEU A 85 -5.76 -8.04 2.89
CA LEU A 85 -6.16 -6.66 3.16
C LEU A 85 -7.27 -6.58 4.21
N ARG A 86 -8.30 -7.44 4.13
CA ARG A 86 -9.38 -7.50 5.12
C ARG A 86 -8.90 -7.96 6.48
N ARG A 87 -7.94 -8.89 6.53
CA ARG A 87 -7.31 -9.27 7.79
C ARG A 87 -6.61 -8.08 8.41
N PHE A 88 -5.81 -7.34 7.62
CA PHE A 88 -5.14 -6.14 8.10
C PHE A 88 -6.12 -5.05 8.55
N GLU A 89 -7.22 -4.84 7.81
CA GLU A 89 -8.32 -3.96 8.23
C GLU A 89 -8.85 -4.35 9.63
N GLY A 90 -9.07 -5.65 9.86
CA GLY A 90 -9.48 -6.19 11.15
C GLY A 90 -8.49 -5.86 12.26
N GLU A 91 -7.18 -6.06 12.02
CA GLU A 91 -6.13 -5.70 12.97
C GLU A 91 -6.15 -4.19 13.31
N LEU A 92 -6.39 -3.32 12.32
CA LEU A 92 -6.50 -1.87 12.55
C LEU A 92 -7.75 -1.52 13.38
N LEU A 93 -8.87 -2.21 13.15
CA LEU A 93 -10.11 -2.01 13.89
C LEU A 93 -9.97 -2.45 15.35
N ASP A 94 -9.41 -3.63 15.58
CA ASP A 94 -9.22 -4.23 16.90
C ASP A 94 -8.22 -3.42 17.72
N ASN A 95 -7.20 -2.86 17.07
CA ASN A 95 -6.14 -2.09 17.70
C ASN A 95 -6.26 -0.57 17.50
N LYS A 96 -7.45 -0.03 17.21
CA LYS A 96 -7.64 1.42 16.97
C LYS A 96 -7.22 2.35 18.12
N ARG A 97 -7.06 1.80 19.33
CA ARG A 97 -6.60 2.51 20.53
C ARG A 97 -5.10 2.34 20.79
N ASP A 98 -4.41 1.48 20.04
CA ASP A 98 -2.96 1.40 20.07
C ASP A 98 -2.36 2.76 19.63
N PRO A 99 -1.37 3.30 20.35
CA PRO A 99 -0.82 4.62 20.06
C PRO A 99 -0.27 4.76 18.63
N VAL A 100 0.38 3.72 18.09
CA VAL A 100 0.98 3.77 16.76
C VAL A 100 -0.11 3.67 15.70
N VAL A 101 -1.05 2.73 15.84
CA VAL A 101 -2.20 2.60 14.93
C VAL A 101 -3.01 3.90 14.89
N ALA A 102 -3.34 4.47 16.04
CA ALA A 102 -4.09 5.73 16.12
C ALA A 102 -3.33 6.89 15.45
N CYS A 103 -2.01 7.00 15.67
CA CYS A 103 -1.18 8.00 15.01
C CYS A 103 -1.15 7.83 13.48
N VAL A 104 -0.98 6.61 12.99
CA VAL A 104 -0.98 6.31 11.55
C VAL A 104 -2.32 6.67 10.91
N LEU A 105 -3.42 6.22 11.51
CA LEU A 105 -4.76 6.54 11.01
C LEU A 105 -5.01 8.04 11.00
N SER A 106 -4.65 8.75 12.08
CA SER A 106 -4.78 10.20 12.17
C SER A 106 -3.95 10.94 11.12
N ALA A 107 -2.73 10.47 10.85
CA ALA A 107 -1.89 11.00 9.78
C ALA A 107 -2.52 10.75 8.41
N GLY A 108 -3.00 9.53 8.16
CA GLY A 108 -3.62 9.15 6.89
C GLY A 108 -4.92 9.88 6.59
N PHE A 109 -5.77 10.13 7.59
CA PHE A 109 -6.98 10.95 7.40
C PHE A 109 -6.66 12.39 6.98
N ARG A 110 -5.48 12.90 7.37
CA ARG A 110 -5.00 14.25 7.02
C ARG A 110 -4.05 14.25 5.82
N ASN A 111 -3.86 13.11 5.15
CA ASN A 111 -2.87 12.91 4.09
C ASN A 111 -1.46 13.35 4.49
N GLN A 112 -1.11 13.17 5.76
CA GLN A 112 0.22 13.45 6.31
C GLN A 112 1.03 12.16 6.31
N THR A 113 2.25 12.22 5.76
CA THR A 113 3.13 11.05 5.72
C THR A 113 3.63 10.70 7.12
N LEU A 114 3.36 9.48 7.56
CA LEU A 114 3.90 8.93 8.79
C LEU A 114 4.13 7.44 8.61
N ASP A 115 5.38 7.05 8.33
CA ASP A 115 5.81 5.66 8.37
C ASP A 115 6.40 5.27 9.73
N PRO A 116 5.73 4.44 10.55
CA PRO A 116 6.29 3.99 11.82
C PRO A 116 7.57 3.18 11.67
N LEU A 117 7.78 2.52 10.52
CA LEU A 117 9.01 1.75 10.25
C LEU A 117 10.15 2.65 9.76
N HIS A 118 9.82 3.83 9.23
CA HIS A 118 10.76 4.81 8.70
C HIS A 118 10.40 6.23 9.19
N LEU A 119 10.46 6.43 10.50
CA LEU A 119 10.06 7.69 11.12
C LEU A 119 10.85 8.88 10.55
N PRO A 120 10.20 10.03 10.27
CA PRO A 120 10.87 11.20 9.72
C PRO A 120 12.01 11.69 10.61
N GLN A 121 13.14 12.08 10.01
CA GLN A 121 14.27 12.63 10.77
C GLN A 121 13.91 13.93 11.51
N ALA A 122 13.01 14.73 10.94
CA ALA A 122 12.52 15.96 11.54
C ALA A 122 11.59 15.74 12.76
N MET A 123 11.17 14.49 13.03
CA MET A 123 10.31 14.20 14.18
C MET A 123 11.11 14.34 15.49
N PRO A 124 10.58 15.05 16.51
CA PRO A 124 11.24 15.19 17.81
C PRO A 124 11.60 13.83 18.43
N LEU A 125 12.81 13.72 19.00
CA LEU A 125 13.33 12.46 19.54
C LEU A 125 12.38 11.80 20.54
N ARG A 126 11.79 12.58 21.46
CA ARG A 126 10.82 12.07 22.44
C ARG A 126 9.62 11.41 21.77
N GLN A 127 9.10 11.99 20.69
CA GLN A 127 7.98 11.44 19.94
C GLN A 127 8.38 10.18 19.19
N ARG A 128 9.59 10.15 18.60
CA ARG A 128 10.13 8.95 17.95
C ARG A 128 10.26 7.79 18.94
N CYS A 129 10.84 8.03 20.12
CA CYS A 129 10.96 7.03 21.17
C CYS A 129 9.59 6.51 21.62
N ALA A 130 8.61 7.40 21.80
CA ALA A 130 7.25 7.01 22.17
C ALA A 130 6.61 6.05 21.15
N LEU A 131 6.74 6.34 19.85
CA LEU A 131 6.22 5.44 18.80
C LEU A 131 6.98 4.10 18.76
N LEU A 132 8.30 4.13 18.87
CA LEU A 132 9.12 2.92 18.86
C LEU A 132 8.82 1.97 20.03
N MET A 133 8.49 2.50 21.22
CA MET A 133 8.10 1.68 22.37
C MET A 133 6.80 0.90 22.15
N HIS A 134 5.90 1.40 21.29
CA HIS A 134 4.58 0.82 21.04
C HIS A 134 4.45 0.22 19.64
N ILE A 135 5.56 0.05 18.89
CA ILE A 135 5.51 -0.33 17.48
C ILE A 135 5.06 -1.77 17.22
N GLY A 136 5.11 -2.65 18.24
CA GLY A 136 4.94 -4.09 18.08
C GLY A 136 3.70 -4.50 17.29
N VAL A 137 2.53 -3.97 17.70
CA VAL A 137 1.23 -4.28 17.07
C VAL A 137 1.23 -3.89 15.58
N TRP A 138 1.65 -2.65 15.28
CA TRP A 138 1.75 -2.18 13.90
C TRP A 138 2.73 -3.03 13.09
N GLN A 139 3.92 -3.31 13.64
CA GLN A 139 4.97 -4.04 12.94
C GLN A 139 4.56 -5.47 12.60
N GLU A 140 3.87 -6.15 13.51
CA GLU A 140 3.36 -7.51 13.28
C GLU A 140 2.26 -7.54 12.22
N ALA A 141 1.26 -6.67 12.33
CA ALA A 141 0.18 -6.56 11.35
C ALA A 141 0.73 -6.21 9.96
N TYR A 142 1.65 -5.25 9.88
CA TYR A 142 2.28 -4.84 8.63
C TYR A 142 3.12 -5.95 8.01
N ARG A 143 3.98 -6.64 8.78
CA ARG A 143 4.80 -7.75 8.25
C ARG A 143 3.94 -8.89 7.73
N THR A 144 2.85 -9.23 8.43
CA THR A 144 1.92 -10.27 8.02
C THR A 144 1.24 -9.92 6.71
N LEU A 145 0.79 -8.67 6.58
CA LEU A 145 0.21 -8.16 5.34
C LEU A 145 1.23 -8.19 4.19
N GLU A 146 2.40 -7.61 4.41
CA GLU A 146 3.46 -7.48 3.40
C GLU A 146 3.84 -8.84 2.84
N ALA A 147 4.12 -9.82 3.70
CA ALA A 147 4.45 -11.18 3.28
C ALA A 147 3.33 -11.79 2.42
N ALA A 148 2.09 -11.75 2.90
CA ALA A 148 0.95 -12.36 2.20
C ALA A 148 0.67 -11.71 0.83
N VAL A 149 0.77 -10.37 0.75
CA VAL A 149 0.56 -9.64 -0.51
C VAL A 149 1.69 -9.94 -1.49
N ILE A 150 2.96 -9.86 -1.05
CA ILE A 150 4.11 -10.13 -1.92
C ILE A 150 4.09 -11.57 -2.43
N ASP A 151 3.78 -12.54 -1.57
CA ASP A 151 3.68 -13.95 -1.98
C ASP A 151 2.64 -14.14 -3.07
N LEU A 152 1.45 -13.52 -2.94
CA LEU A 152 0.41 -13.60 -3.96
C LEU A 152 0.77 -12.88 -5.26
N LEU A 153 1.41 -11.71 -5.17
CA LEU A 153 1.88 -10.97 -6.34
C LEU A 153 2.97 -11.75 -7.10
N ALA A 154 3.92 -12.34 -6.37
CA ALA A 154 4.98 -13.17 -6.95
C ALA A 154 4.43 -14.47 -7.54
N LEU A 155 3.47 -15.12 -6.87
CA LEU A 155 2.80 -16.32 -7.39
C LEU A 155 2.08 -16.07 -8.72
N HIS A 156 1.53 -14.86 -8.91
CA HIS A 156 0.77 -14.45 -10.09
C HIS A 156 1.52 -13.44 -10.96
N LEU A 157 2.86 -13.49 -10.94
CA LEU A 157 3.77 -12.52 -11.55
C LEU A 157 3.44 -12.19 -13.01
N ASN A 158 3.11 -13.19 -13.83
CA ASN A 158 2.83 -12.98 -15.26
C ASN A 158 1.55 -12.19 -15.52
N GLU A 159 0.54 -12.32 -14.66
CA GLU A 159 -0.69 -11.52 -14.76
C GLU A 159 -0.44 -10.10 -14.25
N VAL A 160 0.30 -9.97 -13.13
CA VAL A 160 0.69 -8.68 -12.54
C VAL A 160 1.56 -7.88 -13.50
N ALA A 161 2.59 -8.49 -14.12
CA ALA A 161 3.49 -7.83 -15.06
C ALA A 161 2.73 -7.27 -16.28
N ARG A 162 1.82 -8.05 -16.87
CA ARG A 162 0.97 -7.59 -17.97
C ARG A 162 0.05 -6.43 -17.55
N TRP A 163 -0.49 -6.48 -16.33
CA TRP A 163 -1.28 -5.38 -15.80
C TRP A 163 -0.44 -4.11 -15.64
N VAL A 164 0.80 -4.20 -15.14
CA VAL A 164 1.72 -3.06 -15.01
C VAL A 164 2.01 -2.45 -16.37
N GLU A 165 2.35 -3.27 -17.37
CA GLU A 165 2.64 -2.80 -18.74
C GLU A 165 1.44 -2.06 -19.34
N ARG A 166 0.23 -2.62 -19.20
CA ARG A 166 -1.00 -1.96 -19.66
C ARG A 166 -1.23 -0.62 -18.96
N CYS A 167 -1.02 -0.53 -17.66
CA CYS A 167 -1.30 0.69 -16.89
C CYS A 167 -0.27 1.81 -17.09
N ARG A 168 0.88 1.53 -17.72
CA ARG A 168 1.85 2.56 -18.12
C ARG A 168 1.36 3.40 -19.29
N ASP A 169 0.40 2.89 -20.06
CA ASP A 169 -0.28 3.64 -21.10
C ASP A 169 -1.23 4.68 -20.46
N PRO A 170 -1.08 5.99 -20.76
CA PRO A 170 -1.97 7.04 -20.26
C PRO A 170 -3.46 6.77 -20.51
N ASP A 171 -3.79 6.10 -21.61
CA ASP A 171 -5.17 5.78 -21.98
C ASP A 171 -5.82 4.75 -21.03
N HIS A 172 -5.00 4.00 -20.29
CA HIS A 172 -5.43 2.96 -19.35
C HIS A 172 -5.23 3.34 -17.87
N ALA A 173 -4.78 4.57 -17.60
CA ALA A 173 -4.51 5.06 -16.26
C ALA A 173 -5.79 5.41 -15.46
N SER A 174 -6.93 5.55 -16.14
CA SER A 174 -8.24 5.81 -15.52
C SER A 174 -8.98 4.51 -15.25
N ILE A 175 -9.77 4.48 -14.18
CA ILE A 175 -10.64 3.36 -13.82
C ILE A 175 -12.05 3.71 -14.28
N ASP A 176 -12.58 2.92 -15.20
CA ASP A 176 -13.95 3.06 -15.67
C ASP A 176 -14.91 2.54 -14.59
N ILE A 177 -15.96 3.31 -14.32
CA ILE A 177 -17.09 2.87 -13.49
C ILE A 177 -18.17 2.43 -14.47
N GLU A 178 -18.32 1.13 -14.69
CA GLU A 178 -19.52 0.56 -15.30
C GLU A 178 -20.73 0.64 -14.34
#